data_AF-S5T7U9-F1
#
_entry.id   AF-S5T7U9-F1
#
_cell.length_a   1.000
_cell.length_b   1.000
_cell.length_c   1.000
_cell.angle_alpha   90.00
_cell.angle_beta   90.00
_cell.angle_gamma   90.00
#
_symmetry.space_group_name_H-M   'P 1'
#
loop_
_entity.id
_entity.type
_entity.pdbx_description
1 polymer ?
#
loop_
_entity_poly.entity_id
_entity_poly.type
_entity_poly.pdbx_seq_one_letter_code
_entity_poly.pdbx_strand_id
1 'polypeptide(L)'
;MLPIEQIHPLVVHFPIVFALLLAMFDLVVVFRGLSLDGRGAIANISAGLGLGAGLAAAVAFVFGDLALDVALANGTSLAILETHEEFGHIAAGVLVAWGLLRAVIWWRGTVLSRRLCWGAVVFELAIAGLIVTTAYFGGQLVYEFGVGVSLPSGL
;
A
#
# COMPACT_ATOMS: atom_id res chain seq x y z
N MET A 1 19.26 6.09 17.74
CA MET A 1 18.46 5.05 17.05
C MET A 1 17.16 5.72 16.63
N LEU A 2 16.63 5.46 15.43
CA LEU A 2 15.34 6.05 15.05
C LEU A 2 14.24 5.48 15.95
N PRO A 3 13.36 6.31 16.55
CA PRO A 3 12.20 5.85 17.30
C PRO A 3 11.29 5.00 16.40
N ILE A 4 10.69 3.95 16.96
CA ILE A 4 9.91 2.97 16.20
C ILE A 4 8.67 3.61 15.54
N GLU A 5 8.07 4.58 16.20
CA GLU A 5 6.94 5.37 15.74
C GLU A 5 7.28 6.25 14.52
N GLN A 6 8.56 6.56 14.30
CA GLN A 6 9.03 7.30 13.12
C GLN A 6 9.35 6.38 11.93
N ILE A 7 9.45 5.07 12.15
CA ILE A 7 9.76 4.11 11.08
C ILE A 7 8.53 3.86 10.21
N HIS A 8 7.34 3.73 10.80
CA HIS A 8 6.11 3.48 10.04
C HIS A 8 5.85 4.54 8.95
N PRO A 9 5.87 5.87 9.24
CA PRO A 9 5.73 6.89 8.21
C PRO A 9 6.75 6.82 7.08
N LEU A 10 7.97 6.32 7.33
CA LEU A 10 8.96 6.12 6.27
C LEU A 10 8.61 4.91 5.40
N VAL A 11 8.22 3.80 6.02
CA VAL A 11 7.96 2.52 5.32
C VAL A 11 6.68 2.58 4.49
N VAL A 12 5.64 3.32 4.90
CA VAL A 12 4.38 3.42 4.14
C VAL A 12 4.55 4.04 2.75
N HIS A 13 5.61 4.80 2.49
CA HIS A 13 5.86 5.36 1.16
C HIS A 13 6.10 4.28 0.09
N PHE A 14 6.69 3.15 0.48
CA PHE A 14 6.98 2.06 -0.46
C PHE A 14 5.70 1.41 -1.03
N PRO A 15 4.74 0.88 -0.22
CA PRO A 15 3.51 0.36 -0.77
C PRO A 15 2.69 1.41 -1.52
N ILE A 16 2.71 2.68 -1.08
CA ILE A 16 2.06 3.79 -1.80
C ILE A 16 2.63 3.93 -3.21
N VAL A 17 3.94 4.10 -3.33
CA VAL A 17 4.58 4.33 -4.63
C VAL A 17 4.45 3.09 -5.53
N PHE A 18 4.65 1.88 -5.01
CA PHE A 18 4.49 0.67 -5.82
C PHE A 18 3.06 0.47 -6.31
N ALA A 19 2.04 0.69 -5.47
CA ALA A 19 0.64 0.53 -5.86
C ALA A 19 0.21 1.57 -6.91
N LEU A 20 0.61 2.84 -6.74
CA LEU A 20 0.28 3.91 -7.69
C LEU A 20 1.02 3.72 -9.03
N LEU A 21 2.30 3.31 -8.98
CA LEU A 21 3.06 3.00 -10.20
C LEU A 21 2.48 1.78 -10.91
N LEU A 22 2.08 0.73 -10.18
CA LEU A 22 1.43 -0.45 -10.76
C LEU A 22 0.16 -0.04 -11.51
N ALA A 23 -0.77 0.66 -10.83
CA ALA A 23 -2.04 1.06 -11.43
C ALA A 23 -1.85 1.93 -12.68
N MET A 24 -0.92 2.87 -12.64
CA MET A 24 -0.59 3.72 -13.79
C MET A 24 0.08 2.92 -14.91
N PHE A 25 1.04 2.05 -14.59
CA PHE A 25 1.77 1.25 -15.56
C PHE A 25 0.84 0.28 -16.29
N ASP A 26 0.06 -0.51 -15.55
CA ASP A 26 -0.86 -1.49 -16.11
C ASP A 26 -1.96 -0.81 -16.94
N LEU A 27 -2.48 0.34 -16.48
CA LEU A 27 -3.43 1.14 -17.26
C LEU A 27 -2.84 1.54 -18.62
N VAL A 28 -1.63 2.08 -18.66
CA VAL A 28 -0.97 2.50 -19.91
C VAL A 28 -0.71 1.30 -20.83
N VAL A 29 -0.26 0.17 -20.27
CA VAL A 29 0.02 -1.06 -21.02
C VAL A 29 -1.24 -1.59 -21.68
N VAL A 30 -2.32 -1.76 -20.90
CA VAL A 30 -3.59 -2.32 -21.40
C VAL A 30 -4.26 -1.34 -22.39
N PHE A 31 -4.17 -0.03 -22.12
CA PHE A 31 -4.67 1.00 -23.04
C PHE A 31 -3.95 0.95 -24.40
N ARG A 32 -2.65 0.66 -24.42
CA ARG A 32 -1.86 0.43 -25.64
C ARG A 32 -2.12 -0.91 -26.32
N GLY A 33 -3.02 -1.75 -25.79
CA GLY A 33 -3.36 -3.06 -26.34
C GLY A 33 -2.29 -4.13 -26.09
N LEU A 34 -1.36 -3.86 -25.17
CA LEU A 34 -0.36 -4.82 -24.73
C LEU A 34 -0.91 -5.67 -23.58
N SER A 35 -0.26 -6.80 -23.33
CA SER A 35 -0.71 -7.75 -22.32
C SER A 35 0.15 -7.69 -21.05
N LEU A 36 -0.48 -8.01 -19.91
CA LEU A 36 0.11 -7.98 -18.57
C LEU A 36 0.69 -9.34 -18.14
N ASP A 37 0.65 -10.32 -19.03
CA ASP A 37 0.76 -11.75 -18.75
C ASP A 37 1.99 -12.40 -19.40
N GLY A 38 2.20 -13.68 -19.08
CA GLY A 38 3.38 -14.42 -19.54
C GLY A 38 4.66 -13.98 -18.82
N ARG A 39 5.79 -13.98 -19.55
CA ARG A 39 7.15 -13.75 -18.99
C ARG A 39 7.98 -12.70 -19.74
N GLY A 40 7.31 -11.86 -20.52
CA GLY A 40 7.95 -10.72 -21.19
C GLY A 40 8.33 -9.61 -20.22
N ALA A 41 9.09 -8.62 -20.70
CA ALA A 41 9.54 -7.50 -19.87
C ALA A 41 8.37 -6.74 -19.19
N ILE A 42 7.26 -6.54 -19.90
CA ILE A 42 6.06 -5.88 -19.37
C ILE A 42 5.46 -6.67 -18.20
N ALA A 43 5.26 -7.97 -18.38
CA ALA A 43 4.72 -8.84 -17.35
C ALA A 43 5.65 -8.92 -16.13
N ASN A 44 6.97 -8.94 -16.34
CA ASN A 44 7.95 -8.93 -15.25
C ASN A 44 7.89 -7.63 -14.44
N ILE A 45 7.82 -6.47 -15.11
CA ILE A 45 7.70 -5.16 -14.43
C ILE A 45 6.40 -5.12 -13.63
N SER A 46 5.29 -5.47 -14.27
CA SER A 46 3.98 -5.42 -13.64
C SER A 46 3.86 -6.38 -12.45
N ALA A 47 4.30 -7.63 -12.60
CA ALA A 47 4.34 -8.59 -11.50
C ALA A 47 5.31 -8.15 -10.39
N GLY A 48 6.45 -7.57 -10.74
CA GLY A 48 7.42 -7.02 -9.79
C GLY A 48 6.87 -5.86 -8.97
N LEU A 49 6.16 -4.92 -9.62
CA LEU A 49 5.47 -3.81 -8.93
C LEU A 49 4.38 -4.34 -7.99
N GLY A 50 3.57 -5.30 -8.43
CA GLY A 50 2.52 -5.91 -7.60
C GLY A 50 3.08 -6.67 -6.40
N LEU A 51 4.10 -7.50 -6.61
CA LEU A 51 4.76 -8.21 -5.52
C LEU A 51 5.48 -7.24 -4.56
N GLY A 52 6.16 -6.23 -5.11
CA GLY A 52 6.80 -5.17 -4.34
C GLY A 52 5.81 -4.42 -3.45
N ALA A 53 4.64 -4.06 -3.99
CA ALA A 53 3.57 -3.42 -3.24
C ALA A 53 3.09 -4.32 -2.09
N GLY A 54 2.84 -5.60 -2.36
CA GLY A 54 2.38 -6.55 -1.34
C GLY A 54 3.41 -6.77 -0.22
N LEU A 55 4.68 -6.99 -0.57
CA LEU A 55 5.75 -7.16 0.42
C LEU A 55 5.96 -5.90 1.25
N ALA A 56 6.00 -4.72 0.61
CA ALA A 56 6.15 -3.46 1.30
C ALA A 56 4.95 -3.16 2.23
N ALA A 57 3.74 -3.53 1.82
CA ALA A 57 2.54 -3.40 2.64
C ALA A 57 2.57 -4.31 3.88
N ALA A 58 3.05 -5.55 3.73
CA ALA A 58 3.24 -6.44 4.88
C ALA A 58 4.22 -5.87 5.91
N VAL A 59 5.32 -5.27 5.43
CA VAL A 59 6.29 -4.60 6.32
C VAL A 59 5.67 -3.36 6.96
N ALA A 60 4.96 -2.54 6.19
CA ALA A 60 4.29 -1.34 6.69
C ALA A 60 3.24 -1.67 7.77
N PHE A 61 2.50 -2.76 7.60
CA PHE A 61 1.53 -3.27 8.58
C PHE A 61 2.20 -3.57 9.93
N VAL A 62 3.31 -4.33 9.92
CA VAL A 62 4.04 -4.67 11.16
C VAL A 62 4.51 -3.41 11.89
N PHE A 63 5.10 -2.45 11.17
CA PHE A 63 5.54 -1.20 11.80
C PHE A 63 4.36 -0.30 12.22
N GLY A 64 3.22 -0.40 11.55
CA GLY A 64 2.00 0.34 11.92
C GLY A 64 1.43 -0.13 13.24
N ASP A 65 1.35 -1.44 13.44
CA ASP A 65 0.91 -2.07 14.69
C ASP A 65 1.84 -1.67 15.87
N LEU A 66 3.16 -1.72 15.64
CA LEU A 66 4.14 -1.25 16.65
C LEU A 66 4.01 0.25 16.95
N ALA A 67 3.68 1.07 15.94
CA ALA A 67 3.48 2.51 16.13
C ALA A 67 2.16 2.83 16.84
N LEU A 68 1.12 2.02 16.65
CA LEU A 68 -0.15 2.11 17.35
C LEU A 68 0.04 1.93 18.85
N ASP A 69 0.75 0.88 19.27
CA ASP A 69 1.06 0.62 20.68
C ASP A 69 1.78 1.80 21.35
N VAL A 70 2.75 2.40 20.64
CA VAL A 70 3.47 3.59 21.13
C VAL A 70 2.55 4.80 21.22
N ALA A 71 1.69 5.03 20.23
CA ALA A 71 0.74 6.16 20.25
C ALA A 71 -0.26 6.05 21.41
N LEU A 72 -0.76 4.85 21.69
CA LEU A 72 -1.63 4.57 22.83
C LEU A 72 -0.91 4.77 24.16
N ALA A 73 0.33 4.28 24.28
CA ALA A 73 1.16 4.45 25.48
C ALA A 73 1.48 5.93 25.76
N ASN A 74 1.55 6.75 24.71
CA ASN A 74 1.74 8.21 24.80
C ASN A 74 0.42 8.98 25.04
N GLY A 75 -0.70 8.28 25.27
CA GLY A 75 -1.99 8.88 25.65
C GLY A 75 -2.90 9.28 24.50
N THR A 76 -2.59 8.91 23.26
CA THR A 76 -3.52 9.11 22.14
C THR A 76 -4.70 8.18 22.30
N SER A 77 -5.93 8.67 22.18
CA SER A 77 -7.11 7.82 22.27
C SER A 77 -7.23 6.91 21.05
N LEU A 78 -7.60 5.65 21.26
CA LEU A 78 -7.83 4.69 20.17
C LEU A 78 -8.82 5.21 19.12
N ALA A 79 -9.88 5.91 19.53
CA ALA A 79 -10.89 6.48 18.63
C ALA A 79 -10.31 7.45 17.56
N ILE A 80 -9.16 8.07 17.83
CA ILE A 80 -8.46 8.93 16.85
C ILE A 80 -7.71 8.07 15.82
N LEU A 81 -7.12 6.96 16.27
CA LEU A 81 -6.24 6.09 15.48
C LEU A 81 -7.02 5.06 14.65
N GLU A 82 -8.16 4.63 15.17
CA GLU A 82 -8.96 3.50 14.67
C GLU A 82 -9.30 3.60 13.19
N THR A 83 -9.73 4.77 12.71
CA THR A 83 -10.06 4.94 11.29
C THR A 83 -8.84 4.71 10.39
N HIS A 84 -7.69 5.30 10.72
CA HIS A 84 -6.48 5.08 9.91
C HIS A 84 -6.01 3.62 10.00
N GLU A 85 -6.07 3.02 11.19
CA GLU A 85 -5.69 1.63 11.43
C GLU A 85 -6.54 0.66 10.61
N GLU A 86 -7.87 0.78 10.64
CA GLU A 86 -8.79 -0.08 9.90
C GLU A 86 -8.55 0.00 8.39
N PHE A 87 -8.44 1.21 7.85
CA PHE A 87 -8.11 1.43 6.45
C PHE A 87 -6.71 0.91 6.11
N GLY A 88 -5.76 1.01 7.03
CA GLY A 88 -4.41 0.45 6.90
C GLY A 88 -4.41 -1.08 6.83
N HIS A 89 -5.17 -1.74 7.71
CA HIS A 89 -5.34 -3.20 7.73
C HIS A 89 -5.98 -3.71 6.45
N ILE A 90 -7.06 -3.06 5.98
CA ILE A 90 -7.72 -3.41 4.72
C ILE A 90 -6.74 -3.22 3.55
N ALA A 91 -6.06 -2.07 3.48
CA ALA A 91 -5.10 -1.79 2.41
C ALA A 91 -3.95 -2.80 2.38
N ALA A 92 -3.38 -3.14 3.55
CA ALA A 92 -2.31 -4.11 3.66
C ALA A 92 -2.76 -5.51 3.22
N GLY A 93 -3.92 -5.97 3.71
CA GLY A 93 -4.48 -7.27 3.34
C GLY A 93 -4.76 -7.38 1.84
N VAL A 94 -5.37 -6.36 1.25
CA VAL A 94 -5.66 -6.31 -0.20
C VAL A 94 -4.38 -6.29 -1.02
N LEU A 95 -3.38 -5.47 -0.65
CA LEU A 95 -2.11 -5.40 -1.38
C LEU A 95 -1.31 -6.70 -1.29
N VAL A 96 -1.27 -7.34 -0.12
CA VAL A 96 -0.61 -8.65 0.04
C VAL A 96 -1.30 -9.69 -0.82
N ALA A 97 -2.63 -9.80 -0.75
CA ALA A 97 -3.40 -10.75 -1.54
C ALA A 97 -3.22 -10.50 -3.05
N TRP A 98 -3.27 -9.24 -3.48
CA TRP A 98 -3.08 -8.87 -4.88
C TRP A 98 -1.65 -9.17 -5.35
N GLY A 99 -0.63 -8.80 -4.57
CA GLY A 99 0.77 -9.06 -4.89
C GLY A 99 1.07 -10.56 -5.03
N LEU A 100 0.51 -11.39 -4.14
CA LEU A 100 0.60 -12.85 -4.24
C LEU A 100 -0.10 -13.38 -5.49
N LEU A 101 -1.31 -12.88 -5.80
CA LEU A 101 -2.02 -13.28 -7.01
C LEU A 101 -1.23 -12.92 -8.28
N ARG A 102 -0.67 -11.70 -8.36
CA ARG A 102 0.19 -11.28 -9.49
C ARG A 102 1.42 -12.18 -9.60
N ALA A 103 2.07 -12.50 -8.48
CA ALA A 103 3.21 -13.42 -8.46
C ALA A 103 2.83 -14.82 -8.95
N VAL A 104 1.66 -15.35 -8.59
CA VAL A 104 1.17 -16.66 -9.05
C VAL A 104 0.86 -16.65 -10.55
N ILE A 105 0.18 -15.62 -11.06
CA ILE A 105 -0.12 -15.46 -12.49
C ILE A 105 1.19 -15.45 -13.30
N TRP A 106 2.17 -14.66 -12.84
CA TRP A 106 3.49 -14.57 -13.45
C TRP A 106 4.26 -15.90 -13.38
N TRP A 107 4.31 -16.53 -12.20
CA TRP A 107 5.02 -17.79 -11.98
C TRP A 107 4.49 -18.90 -12.89
N ARG A 108 3.15 -19.00 -13.00
CA ARG A 108 2.49 -19.99 -13.87
C ARG A 108 2.52 -19.62 -15.35
N GLY A 109 2.98 -18.41 -15.71
CA GLY A 109 2.92 -17.92 -17.08
C GLY A 109 1.49 -17.92 -17.63
N THR A 110 0.50 -17.68 -16.76
CA THR A 110 -0.92 -17.74 -17.14
C THR A 110 -1.23 -16.65 -18.15
N VAL A 111 -1.89 -17.01 -19.25
CA VAL A 111 -2.35 -16.05 -20.26
C VAL A 111 -3.68 -15.44 -19.83
N LEU A 112 -3.76 -14.12 -19.81
CA LEU A 112 -4.94 -13.34 -19.43
C LEU A 112 -5.66 -12.86 -20.68
N SER A 113 -6.99 -13.01 -20.69
CA SER A 113 -7.80 -12.38 -21.72
C SER A 113 -7.79 -10.85 -21.55
N ARG A 114 -8.01 -10.11 -22.63
CA ARG A 114 -8.09 -8.64 -22.60
C ARG A 114 -9.10 -8.10 -21.57
N ARG A 115 -10.20 -8.83 -21.35
CA ARG A 115 -11.20 -8.49 -20.32
C ARG A 115 -10.64 -8.60 -18.91
N LEU A 116 -9.86 -9.66 -18.64
CA LEU A 116 -9.19 -9.84 -17.35
C LEU A 116 -8.10 -8.79 -17.13
N CYS A 117 -7.36 -8.40 -18.16
CA CYS A 117 -6.38 -7.30 -18.05
C CYS A 117 -7.06 -5.97 -17.66
N TRP A 118 -8.19 -5.63 -18.28
CA TRP A 118 -8.98 -4.46 -17.85
C TRP A 118 -9.56 -4.62 -16.45
N GLY A 119 -9.99 -5.83 -16.08
CA GLY A 119 -10.44 -6.12 -14.72
C GLY A 119 -9.34 -5.89 -13.67
N ALA A 120 -8.10 -6.30 -13.97
CA ALA A 120 -6.93 -6.04 -13.14
C ALA A 120 -6.68 -4.53 -12.97
N VAL A 121 -6.71 -3.77 -14.06
CA VAL A 121 -6.55 -2.31 -14.02
C VAL A 121 -7.62 -1.62 -13.18
N VAL A 122 -8.90 -2.00 -13.35
CA VAL A 122 -9.99 -1.43 -12.55
C VAL A 122 -9.79 -1.73 -11.06
N PHE A 123 -9.36 -2.96 -10.74
CA PHE A 123 -9.08 -3.35 -9.37
C PHE A 123 -7.88 -2.58 -8.79
N GLU A 124 -6.82 -2.38 -9.56
CA GLU A 124 -5.63 -1.61 -9.16
C GLU A 124 -5.94 -0.12 -8.96
N LEU A 125 -6.83 0.46 -9.76
CA LEU A 125 -7.34 1.81 -9.53
C LEU A 125 -8.18 1.92 -8.25
N ALA A 126 -8.96 0.88 -7.92
CA ALA A 126 -9.67 0.82 -6.65
C ALA A 126 -8.70 0.72 -5.46
N ILE A 127 -7.63 -0.09 -5.58
CA ILE A 127 -6.54 -0.14 -4.59
C ILE A 127 -5.88 1.23 -4.45
N ALA A 128 -5.60 1.93 -5.55
CA ALA A 128 -5.03 3.28 -5.51
C ALA A 128 -5.95 4.25 -4.75
N GLY A 129 -7.27 4.20 -4.98
CA GLY A 129 -8.25 5.00 -4.24
C GLY A 129 -8.26 4.68 -2.74
N LEU A 130 -8.18 3.39 -2.39
CA LEU A 130 -8.05 2.94 -1.00
C LEU A 130 -6.78 3.50 -0.35
N ILE A 131 -5.63 3.39 -1.02
CA ILE A 131 -4.33 3.88 -0.52
C ILE A 131 -4.35 5.39 -0.29
N VAL A 132 -4.90 6.17 -1.23
CA VAL A 132 -5.05 7.63 -1.07
C VAL A 132 -5.93 7.96 0.12
N THR A 133 -7.01 7.20 0.34
CA THR A 133 -7.91 7.37 1.49
C THR A 133 -7.20 7.05 2.81
N THR A 134 -6.47 5.93 2.88
CA THR A 134 -5.65 5.58 4.05
C THR A 134 -4.61 6.65 4.36
N ALA A 135 -3.94 7.17 3.32
CA ALA A 135 -2.93 8.23 3.44
C ALA A 135 -3.53 9.56 3.90
N TYR A 136 -4.76 9.89 3.49
CA TYR A 136 -5.47 11.06 3.99
C TYR A 136 -5.65 11.01 5.51
N PHE A 137 -6.19 9.90 6.03
CA PHE A 137 -6.36 9.73 7.48
C PHE A 137 -5.03 9.67 8.22
N GLY A 138 -3.99 9.05 7.63
CA GLY A 138 -2.64 9.08 8.20
C GLY A 138 -2.06 10.50 8.28
N GLY A 139 -2.34 11.33 7.28
CA GLY A 139 -2.03 12.75 7.30
C GLY A 139 -2.75 13.49 8.42
N GLN A 140 -4.03 13.21 8.65
CA GLN A 140 -4.78 13.81 9.77
C GLN A 140 -4.18 13.45 11.13
N LEU A 141 -3.76 12.20 11.33
CA LEU A 141 -3.07 11.80 12.57
C LEU A 141 -1.85 12.68 12.87
N VAL A 142 -1.04 12.98 11.85
CA VAL A 142 0.18 13.78 12.00
C VAL A 142 -0.14 15.27 12.14
N TYR A 143 -0.97 15.82 11.24
CA TYR A 143 -1.17 17.27 11.12
C TYR A 143 -2.25 17.85 12.04
N GLU A 144 -3.29 17.08 12.35
CA GLU A 144 -4.39 17.54 13.22
C GLU A 144 -4.18 17.08 14.68
N PHE A 145 -3.69 15.86 14.87
CA PHE A 145 -3.57 15.25 16.21
C PHE A 145 -2.14 15.16 16.75
N GLY A 146 -1.13 15.51 15.96
CA GLY A 146 0.27 15.51 16.41
C GLY A 146 0.83 14.11 16.73
N VAL A 147 0.26 13.05 16.15
CA VAL A 147 0.74 11.68 16.34
C VAL A 147 2.09 11.51 15.63
N GLY A 148 3.08 10.97 16.35
CA GLY A 148 4.41 10.70 15.79
C GLY A 148 5.31 11.93 15.63
N VAL A 149 4.89 13.10 16.12
CA VAL A 149 5.74 14.29 16.22
C VAL A 149 6.13 14.54 17.68
N SER A 150 7.38 14.94 17.90
CA SER A 150 7.82 15.43 19.21
C SER A 150 7.25 16.82 19.44
N LEU A 151 6.28 16.94 20.35
CA LEU A 151 5.85 18.24 20.85
C LEU A 151 7.03 18.95 21.54
N PRO A 152 7.25 20.26 21.31
CA PRO A 152 8.27 21.00 22.04
C PRO A 152 8.01 20.91 23.54
N SER A 153 9.01 20.54 24.32
CA SER A 153 8.96 20.55 25.78
C SER A 153 8.86 21.98 26.29
N GLY A 154 7.63 22.49 26.47
CA GLY A 154 7.40 23.80 27.09
C GLY A 154 6.17 24.59 26.65
N LEU A 155 5.14 23.97 26.06
CA LEU A 155 3.81 24.56 25.95
C LEU A 155 2.85 23.89 26.93
#